data_AF-A0A1R4GWS2-F1
#
_entry.id   AF-A0A1R4GWS2-F1
#
_cell.length_a   1.000
_cell.length_b   1.000
_cell.length_c   1.000
_cell.angle_alpha   90.00
_cell.angle_beta   90.00
_cell.angle_gamma   90.00
#
_symmetry.space_group_name_H-M   'P 1'
#
loop_
_entity.id
_entity.type
_entity.pdbx_description
1 polymer ?
#
loop_
_entity_poly.entity_id
_entity_poly.type
_entity_poly.pdbx_seq_one_letter_code
_entity_poly.pdbx_strand_id
1 'polypeptide(L)'
;MLKKIIPTIVSLGLLAGCNSNVENTVSVEPKATKVTRAHLYYNGDIIPMNTHQPSTVEAVVEQGGKIVYVGNLEKAKDQFTDIEQVDLKGKTLLPGFIDPHSHFGMVSNTMGQVDLNSPPVGNISSIEQMLAALVAYKKDNNIADGEWVYGWGYDESQLTDKRHPTKMELDKALPNNPVYIQHASGHMGVANSLALEKMQVSAETKNPEGGMIGRLPNSSEPSGLVQETAMYSFVGHMLQVLNSKQAEFFDQTQDFYAEKGITTAQDGMTDREAIRFFQSQADQGRLKIDLVSLAGFSELESNLKDSELKFKDYKNGFKVQGTKIIADGSPQGKTAYFTQPYLGRVLNLTYSE
;
A
#
# COMPACT_ATOMS: atom_id res chain seq x y z
N MET A 1 -24.29 32.72 56.91
CA MET A 1 -24.41 31.65 57.92
C MET A 1 -23.41 30.57 57.54
N LEU A 2 -22.18 30.54 58.11
CA LEU A 2 -21.78 29.74 59.30
C LEU A 2 -22.32 28.30 59.25
N LYS A 3 -21.59 27.18 59.42
CA LYS A 3 -20.22 26.85 59.85
C LYS A 3 -20.16 25.28 59.80
N LYS A 4 -19.07 24.60 59.40
CA LYS A 4 -18.20 23.65 60.18
C LYS A 4 -17.66 22.61 59.17
N ILE A 5 -16.36 22.34 58.95
CA ILE A 5 -15.23 21.87 59.78
C ILE A 5 -15.41 20.45 60.39
N ILE A 6 -14.77 19.47 59.72
CA ILE A 6 -13.98 18.26 60.10
C ILE A 6 -14.16 17.66 61.52
N PRO A 7 -14.09 16.32 61.70
CA PRO A 7 -12.79 15.68 61.99
C PRO A 7 -12.55 14.29 61.35
N THR A 8 -11.28 14.05 61.04
CA THR A 8 -10.61 12.77 60.83
C THR A 8 -10.70 11.89 62.08
N ILE A 9 -10.98 10.59 61.93
CA ILE A 9 -10.70 9.58 62.97
C ILE A 9 -9.78 8.51 62.38
N VAL A 10 -8.60 8.44 62.99
CA VAL A 10 -7.62 7.37 62.93
C VAL A 10 -8.09 6.25 63.86
N SER A 11 -8.11 5.01 63.38
CA SER A 11 -8.20 3.82 64.24
C SER A 11 -7.11 2.84 63.86
N LEU A 12 -6.11 2.77 64.75
CA LEU A 12 -5.00 1.83 64.79
C LEU A 12 -5.48 0.58 65.56
N GLY A 13 -5.31 -0.61 64.99
CA GLY A 13 -5.57 -1.90 65.65
C GLY A 13 -4.50 -2.92 65.26
N LEU A 14 -3.76 -3.41 66.27
CA LEU A 14 -2.58 -4.26 66.15
C LEU A 14 -2.90 -5.76 65.94
N LEU A 15 -1.99 -6.39 65.18
CA LEU A 15 -1.36 -7.72 65.32
C LEU A 15 -2.21 -9.00 65.55
N ALA A 16 -2.12 -9.91 64.58
CA ALA A 16 -1.69 -11.29 64.82
C ALA A 16 -1.18 -11.91 63.50
N GLY A 17 0.08 -12.33 63.48
CA GLY A 17 0.67 -13.05 62.36
C GLY A 17 0.32 -14.54 62.39
N CYS A 18 0.14 -15.11 61.21
CA CYS A 18 0.47 -16.51 60.94
C CYS A 18 1.16 -16.56 59.57
N ASN A 19 2.40 -16.99 59.64
CA ASN A 19 3.32 -17.22 58.54
C ASN A 19 2.95 -18.57 57.89
N SER A 20 2.65 -18.57 56.59
CA SER A 20 2.77 -19.77 55.77
C SER A 20 3.07 -19.35 54.34
N ASN A 21 4.37 -19.27 54.06
CA ASN A 21 4.94 -19.32 52.72
C ASN A 21 4.34 -20.50 51.96
N VAL A 22 3.60 -20.22 50.91
CA VAL A 22 3.42 -21.13 49.78
C VAL A 22 3.90 -20.37 48.56
N GLU A 23 5.20 -20.49 48.31
CA GLU A 23 5.77 -20.24 47.00
C GLU A 23 5.13 -21.22 46.03
N ASN A 24 4.12 -20.77 45.29
CA ASN A 24 3.74 -21.43 44.05
C ASN A 24 4.79 -21.07 42.99
N THR A 25 5.94 -21.76 43.06
CA THR A 25 6.86 -21.89 41.95
C THR A 25 6.21 -22.75 40.88
N VAL A 26 5.41 -22.11 40.02
CA VAL A 26 5.14 -22.68 38.70
C VAL A 26 6.43 -22.52 37.92
N SER A 27 7.25 -23.56 37.95
CA SER A 27 8.35 -23.76 37.01
C SER A 27 7.74 -23.91 35.62
N VAL A 28 7.50 -22.80 34.94
CA VAL A 28 7.40 -22.78 33.49
C VAL A 28 8.83 -22.96 33.01
N GLU A 29 9.21 -24.21 32.73
CA GLU A 29 10.37 -24.46 31.89
C GLU A 29 10.23 -23.57 30.65
N PRO A 30 11.24 -22.75 30.31
CA PRO A 30 11.25 -22.11 29.02
C PRO A 30 11.30 -23.27 28.01
N LYS A 31 10.18 -23.50 27.31
CA LYS A 31 10.19 -24.29 26.08
C LYS A 31 11.32 -23.72 25.25
N ALA A 32 12.39 -24.49 25.10
CA ALA A 32 13.59 -24.09 24.38
C ALA A 32 13.20 -23.50 23.03
N THR A 33 13.31 -22.18 22.91
CA THR A 33 13.15 -21.50 21.64
C THR A 33 14.26 -22.03 20.75
N LYS A 34 13.86 -22.74 19.70
CA LYS A 34 14.68 -23.18 18.57
C LYS A 34 15.82 -22.20 18.32
N VAL A 35 17.05 -22.72 18.33
CA VAL A 35 18.33 -22.10 17.91
C VAL A 35 18.10 -20.81 17.13
N THR A 36 18.39 -19.65 17.73
CA THR A 36 18.42 -18.38 17.00
C THR A 36 19.54 -18.48 15.97
N ARG A 37 19.18 -18.82 14.73
CA ARG A 37 20.11 -18.83 13.60
C ARG A 37 20.74 -17.45 13.54
N ALA A 38 22.06 -17.40 13.65
CA ALA A 38 22.86 -16.19 13.57
C ALA A 38 23.71 -16.27 12.31
N HIS A 39 23.90 -15.13 11.65
CA HIS A 39 24.63 -15.02 10.39
C HIS A 39 25.75 -13.99 10.52
N LEU A 40 26.97 -14.37 10.16
CA LEU A 40 28.12 -13.49 9.97
C LEU A 40 28.26 -13.17 8.48
N TYR A 41 28.03 -11.92 8.11
CA TYR A 41 28.26 -11.41 6.75
C TYR A 41 29.65 -10.80 6.66
N TYR A 42 30.44 -11.19 5.65
CA TYR A 42 31.83 -10.73 5.50
C TYR A 42 32.31 -10.80 4.04
N ASN A 43 33.54 -10.33 3.79
CA ASN A 43 34.21 -10.39 2.48
C ASN A 43 33.44 -9.64 1.36
N GLY A 44 33.07 -8.39 1.63
CA GLY A 44 32.41 -7.48 0.69
C GLY A 44 32.37 -6.06 1.25
N ASP A 45 31.90 -5.10 0.45
CA ASP A 45 31.71 -3.72 0.90
C ASP A 45 30.47 -3.63 1.80
N ILE A 46 30.65 -3.61 3.11
CA ILE A 46 29.54 -3.47 4.06
C ILE A 46 29.42 -2.02 4.48
N ILE A 47 28.33 -1.36 4.10
CA ILE A 47 28.07 0.07 4.34
C ILE A 47 26.94 0.20 5.36
N PRO A 48 27.22 0.31 6.67
CA PRO A 48 26.17 0.28 7.71
C PRO A 48 25.34 1.57 7.80
N MET A 49 25.80 2.68 7.22
CA MET A 49 25.16 4.00 7.29
C MET A 49 24.82 4.48 8.71
N ASN A 50 25.61 4.09 9.71
CA ASN A 50 25.42 4.45 11.12
C ASN A 50 26.01 5.81 11.50
N THR A 51 26.61 6.53 10.55
CA THR A 51 27.12 7.91 10.72
C THR A 51 26.72 8.78 9.53
N HIS A 52 26.93 10.09 9.63
CA HIS A 52 26.64 11.04 8.54
C HIS A 52 27.62 10.95 7.37
N GLN A 53 28.76 10.28 7.57
CA GLN A 53 29.76 10.05 6.53
C GLN A 53 29.72 8.57 6.13
N PRO A 54 29.76 8.23 4.83
CA PRO A 54 29.88 6.84 4.40
C PRO A 54 31.16 6.21 4.96
N SER A 55 31.02 5.05 5.56
CA SER A 55 32.12 4.21 6.02
C SER A 55 31.84 2.76 5.67
N THR A 56 32.90 1.95 5.61
CA THR A 56 32.80 0.51 5.44
C THR A 56 33.26 -0.21 6.69
N VAL A 57 32.73 -1.42 6.90
CA VAL A 57 33.18 -2.35 7.93
C VAL A 57 33.46 -3.71 7.29
N GLU A 58 34.17 -4.58 8.01
CA GLU A 58 34.58 -5.89 7.49
C GLU A 58 33.54 -6.99 7.77
N ALA A 59 32.70 -6.79 8.79
CA ALA A 59 31.74 -7.77 9.26
C ALA A 59 30.49 -7.16 9.89
N VAL A 60 29.37 -7.86 9.70
CA VAL A 60 28.10 -7.66 10.43
C VAL A 60 27.61 -9.01 10.94
N VAL A 61 27.13 -9.05 12.19
CA VAL A 61 26.45 -10.23 12.75
C VAL A 61 25.00 -9.91 12.99
N GLU A 62 24.13 -10.72 12.41
CA GLU A 62 22.70 -10.75 12.65
C GLU A 62 22.36 -11.95 13.55
N GLN A 63 21.49 -11.73 14.53
CA GLN A 63 20.93 -12.78 15.36
C GLN A 63 19.47 -12.47 15.69
N GLY A 64 18.56 -13.38 15.27
CA GLY A 64 17.13 -13.27 15.59
C GLY A 64 16.45 -12.02 15.01
N GLY A 65 16.82 -11.63 13.80
CA GLY A 65 16.33 -10.45 13.07
C GLY A 65 16.99 -9.14 13.51
N LYS A 66 18.04 -9.17 14.33
CA LYS A 66 18.69 -7.96 14.86
C LYS A 66 20.18 -7.98 14.59
N ILE A 67 20.70 -6.82 14.21
CA ILE A 67 22.15 -6.62 14.13
C ILE A 67 22.71 -6.52 15.54
N VAL A 68 23.59 -7.45 15.90
CA VAL A 68 24.24 -7.54 17.23
C VAL A 68 25.71 -7.17 17.19
N TYR A 69 26.32 -7.08 16.00
CA TYR A 69 27.70 -6.64 15.81
C TYR A 69 27.90 -5.97 14.45
N VAL A 70 28.73 -4.92 14.43
CA VAL A 70 29.17 -4.21 13.22
C VAL A 70 30.62 -3.80 13.44
N GLY A 71 31.56 -4.25 12.60
CA GLY A 71 32.97 -3.89 12.78
C GLY A 71 33.98 -4.82 12.11
N ASN A 72 35.03 -5.16 12.86
CA ASN A 72 36.18 -5.92 12.38
C ASN A 72 35.87 -7.43 12.34
N LEU A 73 36.35 -8.11 11.29
CA LEU A 73 36.02 -9.51 11.04
C LEU A 73 36.65 -10.46 12.07
N GLU A 74 37.89 -10.22 12.49
CA GLU A 74 38.57 -11.08 13.46
C GLU A 74 37.85 -11.06 14.80
N LYS A 75 37.52 -9.85 15.30
CA LYS A 75 36.72 -9.69 16.53
C LYS A 75 35.34 -10.35 16.43
N ALA A 76 34.69 -10.28 15.27
CA ALA A 76 33.42 -10.95 15.06
C ALA A 76 33.57 -12.48 15.16
N LYS A 77 34.60 -13.06 14.55
CA LYS A 77 34.88 -14.51 14.60
C LYS A 77 35.25 -15.00 16.01
N ASP A 78 35.95 -14.16 16.78
CA ASP A 78 36.31 -14.49 18.17
C ASP A 78 35.08 -14.46 19.09
N GLN A 79 34.21 -13.46 18.92
CA GLN A 79 33.04 -13.25 19.80
C GLN A 79 31.86 -14.16 19.44
N PHE A 80 31.66 -14.47 18.16
CA PHE A 80 30.52 -15.23 17.67
C PHE A 80 30.99 -16.54 17.02
N THR A 81 31.02 -17.60 17.81
CA THR A 81 31.40 -18.95 17.39
C THR A 81 30.18 -19.76 16.99
N ASP A 82 30.35 -20.74 16.09
CA ASP A 82 29.31 -21.67 15.62
C ASP A 82 28.05 -21.00 14.99
N ILE A 83 28.25 -19.86 14.33
CA ILE A 83 27.20 -19.18 13.55
C ILE A 83 27.39 -19.39 12.04
N GLU A 84 26.33 -19.21 11.26
CA GLU A 84 26.39 -19.37 9.81
C GLU A 84 27.21 -18.25 9.18
N GLN A 85 28.10 -18.60 8.25
CA GLN A 85 28.97 -17.65 7.57
C GLN A 85 28.45 -17.37 6.16
N VAL A 86 28.18 -16.10 5.88
CA VAL A 86 27.71 -15.61 4.58
C VAL A 86 28.83 -14.80 3.92
N ASP A 87 29.56 -15.47 3.02
CA ASP A 87 30.58 -14.85 2.18
C ASP A 87 29.93 -14.00 1.08
N LEU A 88 30.11 -12.68 1.15
CA LEU A 88 29.57 -11.72 0.18
C LEU A 88 30.29 -11.77 -1.18
N LYS A 89 31.46 -12.42 -1.26
CA LYS A 89 32.26 -12.58 -2.50
C LYS A 89 32.50 -11.25 -3.23
N GLY A 90 32.82 -10.22 -2.47
CA GLY A 90 33.06 -8.86 -2.98
C GLY A 90 31.80 -8.06 -3.29
N LYS A 91 30.59 -8.59 -3.07
CA LYS A 91 29.33 -7.82 -3.23
C LYS A 91 29.14 -6.83 -2.09
N THR A 92 28.35 -5.78 -2.36
CA THR A 92 28.01 -4.75 -1.37
C THR A 92 26.81 -5.15 -0.52
N LEU A 93 26.89 -4.93 0.79
CA LEU A 93 25.78 -5.02 1.75
C LEU A 93 25.43 -3.60 2.23
N LEU A 94 24.17 -3.22 2.14
CA LEU A 94 23.64 -1.92 2.59
C LEU A 94 22.31 -2.11 3.34
N PRO A 95 21.87 -1.13 4.15
CA PRO A 95 20.51 -1.11 4.69
C PRO A 95 19.47 -1.22 3.57
N GLY A 96 18.39 -1.96 3.84
CA GLY A 96 17.23 -1.96 2.96
C GLY A 96 16.61 -0.56 2.86
N PHE A 97 16.03 -0.26 1.71
CA PHE A 97 15.39 1.03 1.48
C PHE A 97 14.09 1.14 2.27
N ILE A 98 13.82 2.36 2.72
CA ILE A 98 12.54 2.74 3.31
C ILE A 98 11.83 3.62 2.29
N ASP A 99 10.65 3.22 1.84
CA ASP A 99 9.73 4.09 1.11
C ASP A 99 8.88 4.85 2.15
N PRO A 100 9.20 6.14 2.42
CA PRO A 100 8.58 6.87 3.51
C PRO A 100 7.23 7.47 3.11
N HIS A 101 6.76 7.27 1.87
CA HIS A 101 5.49 7.81 1.40
C HIS A 101 4.96 6.99 0.22
N SER A 102 4.34 5.87 0.55
CA SER A 102 3.70 5.00 -0.43
C SER A 102 2.20 4.90 -0.21
N HIS A 103 1.55 4.24 -1.16
CA HIS A 103 0.17 3.78 -1.07
C HIS A 103 0.15 2.28 -1.34
N PHE A 104 0.81 1.51 -0.47
CA PHE A 104 0.97 0.06 -0.59
C PHE A 104 -0.36 -0.65 -0.93
N GLY A 105 -1.46 -0.28 -0.27
CA GLY A 105 -2.78 -0.86 -0.55
C GLY A 105 -3.29 -0.54 -1.96
N MET A 106 -3.04 0.67 -2.46
CA MET A 106 -3.38 1.04 -3.83
C MET A 106 -2.51 0.31 -4.84
N VAL A 107 -1.21 0.17 -4.58
CA VAL A 107 -0.31 -0.63 -5.43
C VAL A 107 -0.76 -2.09 -5.43
N SER A 108 -1.24 -2.61 -4.31
CA SER A 108 -1.81 -3.96 -4.24
C SER A 108 -3.01 -4.15 -5.15
N ASN A 109 -3.90 -3.16 -5.23
CA ASN A 109 -5.01 -3.21 -6.19
C ASN A 109 -4.53 -3.26 -7.65
N THR A 110 -3.35 -2.74 -7.98
CA THR A 110 -2.82 -2.81 -9.35
C THR A 110 -2.29 -4.18 -9.74
N MET A 111 -1.98 -5.07 -8.79
CA MET A 111 -1.44 -6.41 -9.09
C MET A 111 -2.43 -7.30 -9.85
N GLY A 112 -3.72 -7.08 -9.65
CA GLY A 112 -4.79 -7.75 -10.40
C GLY A 112 -5.21 -7.05 -11.69
N GLN A 113 -4.40 -6.12 -12.19
CA GLN A 113 -4.70 -5.33 -13.37
C GLN A 113 -3.57 -5.44 -14.39
N VAL A 114 -3.89 -5.18 -15.65
CA VAL A 114 -2.88 -5.04 -16.70
C VAL A 114 -2.12 -3.73 -16.48
N ASP A 115 -0.80 -3.79 -16.42
CA ASP A 115 0.04 -2.59 -16.44
C ASP A 115 0.00 -1.95 -17.83
N LEU A 116 -0.64 -0.78 -17.91
CA LEU A 116 -0.78 0.01 -19.13
C LEU A 116 0.05 1.30 -19.09
N ASN A 117 1.00 1.41 -18.16
CA ASN A 117 1.84 2.59 -18.03
C ASN A 117 2.77 2.76 -19.24
N SER A 118 3.00 4.02 -19.62
CA SER A 118 3.99 4.38 -20.62
C SER A 118 5.40 4.54 -20.01
N PRO A 119 6.46 4.52 -20.85
CA PRO A 119 7.81 4.81 -20.38
C PRO A 119 7.91 6.17 -19.65
N PRO A 120 8.74 6.28 -18.60
CA PRO A 120 9.70 5.27 -18.12
C PRO A 120 9.13 4.28 -17.11
N VAL A 121 7.84 4.38 -16.75
CA VAL A 121 7.22 3.53 -15.71
C VAL A 121 6.91 2.14 -16.28
N GLY A 122 6.19 2.10 -17.40
CA GLY A 122 5.91 0.87 -18.13
C GLY A 122 6.49 0.90 -19.54
N ASN A 123 5.92 0.09 -20.43
CA ASN A 123 6.40 -0.08 -21.81
C ASN A 123 5.33 0.16 -22.88
N ILE A 124 4.14 0.63 -22.49
CA ILE A 124 3.03 0.85 -23.43
C ILE A 124 3.14 2.23 -24.06
N SER A 125 3.35 2.28 -25.38
CA SER A 125 3.55 3.52 -26.14
C SER A 125 2.44 3.83 -27.15
N SER A 126 1.53 2.89 -27.41
CA SER A 126 0.41 3.08 -28.34
C SER A 126 -0.85 2.34 -27.87
N ILE A 127 -2.00 2.73 -28.43
CA ILE A 127 -3.26 2.01 -28.20
C ILE A 127 -3.15 0.56 -28.69
N GLU A 128 -2.47 0.31 -29.82
CA GLU A 128 -2.25 -1.05 -30.32
C GLU A 128 -1.52 -1.93 -29.29
N GLN A 129 -0.45 -1.41 -28.67
CA GLN A 129 0.29 -2.14 -27.64
C GLN A 129 -0.56 -2.37 -26.38
N MET A 130 -1.38 -1.39 -26.00
CA MET A 130 -2.32 -1.51 -24.89
C MET A 130 -3.32 -2.65 -25.13
N LEU A 131 -3.93 -2.71 -26.32
CA LEU A 131 -4.86 -3.79 -26.68
C LEU A 131 -4.17 -5.15 -26.69
N ALA A 132 -2.94 -5.23 -27.20
CA ALA A 132 -2.15 -6.45 -27.19
C ALA A 132 -1.84 -6.92 -25.76
N ALA A 133 -1.50 -6.00 -24.85
CA ALA A 133 -1.26 -6.31 -23.44
C ALA A 133 -2.51 -6.85 -22.74
N LEU A 134 -3.69 -6.27 -23.01
CA LEU A 134 -4.98 -6.76 -22.48
C LEU A 134 -5.27 -8.20 -22.94
N VAL A 135 -5.04 -8.50 -24.22
CA VAL A 135 -5.26 -9.85 -24.78
C VAL A 135 -4.26 -10.85 -24.20
N ALA A 136 -2.98 -10.48 -24.09
CA ALA A 136 -1.96 -11.31 -23.48
C ALA A 136 -2.29 -11.60 -22.02
N TYR A 137 -2.67 -10.59 -21.24
CA TYR A 137 -3.05 -10.75 -19.84
C TYR A 137 -4.22 -11.70 -19.64
N LYS A 138 -5.30 -11.58 -20.46
CA LYS A 138 -6.42 -12.54 -20.44
C LYS A 138 -5.92 -13.97 -20.62
N LYS A 139 -5.06 -14.19 -21.63
CA LYS A 139 -4.52 -15.51 -21.97
C LYS A 139 -3.64 -16.06 -20.85
N ASP A 140 -2.69 -15.28 -20.38
CA ASP A 140 -1.66 -15.72 -19.43
C ASP A 140 -2.25 -16.02 -18.05
N ASN A 141 -3.34 -15.35 -17.69
CA ASN A 141 -4.08 -15.56 -16.43
C ASN A 141 -5.29 -16.50 -16.58
N ASN A 142 -5.52 -17.09 -17.75
CA ASN A 142 -6.66 -17.97 -18.05
C ASN A 142 -8.03 -17.36 -17.68
N ILE A 143 -8.22 -16.06 -17.94
CA ILE A 143 -9.47 -15.36 -17.63
C ILE A 143 -10.57 -15.84 -18.58
N ALA A 144 -11.64 -16.39 -18.03
CA ALA A 144 -12.72 -16.98 -18.80
C ALA A 144 -13.56 -15.91 -19.51
N ASP A 145 -14.28 -16.30 -20.57
CA ASP A 145 -15.25 -15.41 -21.21
C ASP A 145 -16.33 -14.98 -20.19
N GLY A 146 -16.69 -13.69 -20.23
CA GLY A 146 -17.62 -13.06 -19.30
C GLY A 146 -16.98 -12.51 -18.01
N GLU A 147 -15.76 -12.91 -17.68
CA GLU A 147 -14.99 -12.36 -16.54
C GLU A 147 -14.35 -11.02 -16.88
N TRP A 148 -14.18 -10.17 -15.87
CA TRP A 148 -13.65 -8.81 -16.04
C TRP A 148 -12.14 -8.79 -16.29
N VAL A 149 -11.74 -7.92 -17.21
CA VAL A 149 -10.33 -7.54 -17.42
C VAL A 149 -10.18 -6.07 -17.07
N TYR A 150 -9.29 -5.79 -16.13
CA TYR A 150 -8.98 -4.44 -15.68
C TYR A 150 -7.57 -4.05 -16.11
N GLY A 151 -7.35 -2.79 -16.46
CA GLY A 151 -6.03 -2.25 -16.70
C GLY A 151 -5.84 -0.89 -16.03
N TRP A 152 -4.61 -0.54 -15.72
CA TRP A 152 -4.27 0.69 -14.99
C TRP A 152 -3.09 1.41 -15.63
N GLY A 153 -3.12 2.75 -15.58
CA GLY A 153 -1.91 3.57 -15.74
C GLY A 153 -1.69 4.12 -17.14
N TYR A 154 -2.62 3.94 -18.08
CA TYR A 154 -2.48 4.57 -19.39
C TYR A 154 -2.67 6.09 -19.30
N ASP A 155 -1.96 6.84 -20.14
CA ASP A 155 -2.12 8.28 -20.33
C ASP A 155 -2.09 8.60 -21.82
N GLU A 156 -3.20 9.08 -22.38
CA GLU A 156 -3.28 9.33 -23.82
C GLU A 156 -2.30 10.39 -24.31
N SER A 157 -1.89 11.32 -23.44
CA SER A 157 -0.91 12.33 -23.75
C SER A 157 0.49 11.73 -23.92
N GLN A 158 0.74 10.55 -23.36
CA GLN A 158 2.01 9.81 -23.46
C GLN A 158 2.01 8.82 -24.63
N LEU A 159 0.84 8.34 -25.08
CA LEU A 159 0.72 7.47 -26.25
C LEU A 159 1.07 8.20 -27.55
N THR A 160 1.49 7.45 -28.57
CA THR A 160 1.71 7.96 -29.94
C THR A 160 0.40 8.43 -30.58
N ASP A 161 -0.72 7.82 -30.20
CA ASP A 161 -2.05 8.10 -30.77
C ASP A 161 -2.63 9.46 -30.37
N LYS A 162 -2.19 10.04 -29.23
CA LYS A 162 -2.68 11.32 -28.67
C LYS A 162 -4.21 11.41 -28.52
N ARG A 163 -4.83 10.27 -28.19
CA ARG A 163 -6.26 10.13 -27.92
C ARG A 163 -6.53 8.96 -26.98
N HIS A 164 -7.68 8.95 -26.33
CA HIS A 164 -8.13 7.76 -25.61
C HIS A 164 -8.47 6.61 -26.59
N PRO A 165 -8.33 5.34 -26.16
CA PRO A 165 -8.95 4.22 -26.85
C PRO A 165 -10.47 4.35 -26.81
N THR A 166 -11.13 3.74 -27.79
CA THR A 166 -12.59 3.68 -27.89
C THR A 166 -13.13 2.35 -27.39
N LYS A 167 -14.40 2.31 -26.96
CA LYS A 167 -15.07 1.06 -26.62
C LYS A 167 -14.99 0.02 -27.73
N MET A 168 -15.05 0.44 -29.00
CA MET A 168 -15.00 -0.43 -30.18
C MET A 168 -13.64 -1.12 -30.35
N GLU A 169 -12.55 -0.42 -30.01
CA GLU A 169 -11.20 -0.98 -30.02
C GLU A 169 -11.05 -2.04 -28.92
N LEU A 170 -11.59 -1.77 -27.73
CA LEU A 170 -11.62 -2.75 -26.63
C LEU A 170 -12.54 -3.94 -26.94
N ASP A 171 -13.71 -3.71 -27.56
CA ASP A 171 -14.63 -4.74 -28.01
C ASP A 171 -13.95 -5.67 -29.03
N LYS A 172 -13.16 -5.11 -29.96
CA LYS A 172 -12.41 -5.90 -30.94
C LYS A 172 -11.32 -6.75 -30.28
N ALA A 173 -10.63 -6.20 -29.29
CA ALA A 173 -9.55 -6.91 -28.60
C ALA A 173 -10.08 -8.04 -27.70
N LEU A 174 -11.17 -7.78 -26.97
CA LEU A 174 -11.75 -8.68 -25.97
C LEU A 174 -13.28 -8.77 -26.14
N PRO A 175 -13.78 -9.42 -27.21
CA PRO A 175 -15.19 -9.38 -27.59
C PRO A 175 -16.14 -10.05 -26.60
N ASN A 176 -15.61 -10.96 -25.76
CA ASN A 176 -16.40 -11.76 -24.83
C ASN A 176 -16.14 -11.38 -23.36
N ASN A 177 -15.40 -10.31 -23.07
CA ASN A 177 -15.07 -9.91 -21.70
C ASN A 177 -15.46 -8.45 -21.47
N PRO A 178 -16.08 -8.10 -20.34
CA PRO A 178 -16.15 -6.71 -19.93
C PRO A 178 -14.74 -6.19 -19.61
N VAL A 179 -14.39 -5.03 -20.17
CA VAL A 179 -13.08 -4.39 -19.99
C VAL A 179 -13.28 -2.99 -19.43
N TYR A 180 -12.52 -2.66 -18.38
CA TYR A 180 -12.38 -1.30 -17.90
C TYR A 180 -10.90 -0.98 -17.68
N ILE A 181 -10.41 0.06 -18.35
CA ILE A 181 -9.04 0.54 -18.19
C ILE A 181 -9.07 1.92 -17.53
N GLN A 182 -8.36 2.07 -16.42
CA GLN A 182 -8.28 3.29 -15.65
C GLN A 182 -7.04 4.11 -16.06
N HIS A 183 -7.26 5.40 -16.26
CA HIS A 183 -6.23 6.35 -16.64
C HIS A 183 -5.27 6.62 -15.48
N ALA A 184 -4.00 6.94 -15.77
CA ALA A 184 -2.94 7.21 -14.79
C ALA A 184 -3.28 8.31 -13.78
N SER A 185 -4.15 9.25 -14.15
CA SER A 185 -4.64 10.30 -13.24
C SER A 185 -5.55 9.76 -12.13
N GLY A 186 -6.17 8.60 -12.31
CA GLY A 186 -7.23 8.09 -11.44
C GLY A 186 -8.56 8.83 -11.56
N HIS A 187 -8.72 9.78 -12.49
CA HIS A 187 -9.93 10.61 -12.67
C HIS A 187 -10.80 10.20 -13.86
N MET A 188 -10.37 9.21 -14.64
CA MET A 188 -11.13 8.72 -15.79
C MET A 188 -10.75 7.30 -16.16
N GLY A 189 -11.54 6.69 -17.04
CA GLY A 189 -11.24 5.40 -17.64
C GLY A 189 -12.07 5.15 -18.88
N VAL A 190 -11.76 4.08 -19.59
CA VAL A 190 -12.50 3.63 -20.79
C VAL A 190 -13.06 2.24 -20.54
N ALA A 191 -14.37 2.11 -20.71
CA ALA A 191 -15.10 0.86 -20.65
C ALA A 191 -15.48 0.38 -22.06
N ASN A 192 -15.43 -0.93 -22.31
CA ASN A 192 -15.96 -1.52 -23.53
C ASN A 192 -17.49 -1.68 -23.47
N SER A 193 -18.13 -2.15 -24.54
CA SER A 193 -19.58 -2.25 -24.61
C SER A 193 -20.16 -3.20 -23.55
N LEU A 194 -19.52 -4.34 -23.30
CA LEU A 194 -19.94 -5.29 -22.25
C LEU A 194 -19.82 -4.71 -20.83
N ALA A 195 -18.77 -3.93 -20.56
CA ALA A 195 -18.59 -3.26 -19.27
C ALA A 195 -19.65 -2.16 -19.06
N LEU A 196 -19.94 -1.36 -20.10
CA LEU A 196 -21.00 -0.36 -20.07
C LEU A 196 -22.37 -0.99 -19.81
N GLU A 197 -22.69 -2.09 -20.48
CA GLU A 197 -23.93 -2.84 -20.28
C GLU A 197 -24.06 -3.35 -18.84
N LYS A 198 -23.02 -3.98 -18.30
CA LYS A 198 -23.00 -4.49 -16.92
C LYS A 198 -23.17 -3.38 -15.88
N MET A 199 -22.63 -2.19 -16.17
CA MET A 199 -22.79 -1.00 -15.32
C MET A 199 -24.05 -0.18 -15.64
N GLN A 200 -24.92 -0.67 -16.54
CA GLN A 200 -26.18 -0.05 -16.93
C GLN A 200 -26.01 1.37 -17.51
N VAL A 201 -24.92 1.58 -18.25
CA VAL A 201 -24.61 2.83 -18.95
C VAL A 201 -25.02 2.70 -20.42
N SER A 202 -25.98 3.51 -20.85
CA SER A 202 -26.55 3.51 -22.20
C SER A 202 -26.58 4.90 -22.82
N ALA A 203 -27.19 5.01 -24.01
CA ALA A 203 -27.45 6.30 -24.65
C ALA A 203 -28.42 7.20 -23.86
N GLU A 204 -29.24 6.61 -22.98
CA GLU A 204 -30.22 7.33 -22.15
C GLU A 204 -29.63 7.77 -20.81
N THR A 205 -28.52 7.16 -20.37
CA THR A 205 -27.83 7.53 -19.13
C THR A 205 -27.33 8.96 -19.24
N LYS A 206 -27.84 9.86 -18.40
CA LYS A 206 -27.37 11.24 -18.34
C LYS A 206 -26.00 11.31 -17.66
N ASN A 207 -25.26 12.39 -17.92
CA ASN A 207 -24.07 12.67 -17.13
C ASN A 207 -24.47 12.89 -15.66
N PRO A 208 -23.79 12.24 -14.69
CA PRO A 208 -23.99 12.52 -13.28
C PRO A 208 -23.47 13.91 -12.92
N GLU A 209 -23.91 14.45 -11.79
CA GLU A 209 -23.35 15.68 -11.24
C GLU A 209 -21.84 15.51 -10.99
N GLY A 210 -21.04 16.48 -11.44
CA GLY A 210 -19.59 16.44 -11.30
C GLY A 210 -18.88 15.40 -12.19
N GLY A 211 -19.54 14.79 -13.18
CA GLY A 211 -18.93 13.78 -14.04
C GLY A 211 -19.45 13.79 -15.47
N MET A 212 -18.78 13.01 -16.33
CA MET A 212 -19.08 13.00 -17.77
C MET A 212 -18.93 11.60 -18.37
N ILE A 213 -19.91 11.21 -19.18
CA ILE A 213 -19.83 10.05 -20.06
C ILE A 213 -19.56 10.57 -21.47
N GLY A 214 -18.38 10.25 -22.01
CA GLY A 214 -17.99 10.56 -23.37
C GLY A 214 -18.93 9.91 -24.38
N ARG A 215 -19.23 10.61 -25.48
CA ARG A 215 -20.15 10.15 -26.53
C ARG A 215 -19.44 10.06 -27.88
N LEU A 216 -19.92 9.16 -28.73
CA LEU A 216 -19.47 9.11 -30.11
C LEU A 216 -19.87 10.41 -30.85
N PRO A 217 -19.07 10.86 -31.84
CA PRO A 217 -19.41 12.06 -32.61
C PRO A 217 -20.82 11.98 -33.20
N ASN A 218 -21.59 13.05 -33.04
CA ASN A 218 -22.97 13.17 -33.54
C ASN A 218 -23.93 12.07 -33.01
N SER A 219 -23.69 11.53 -31.82
CA SER A 219 -24.50 10.47 -31.21
C SER A 219 -24.67 10.66 -29.70
N SER A 220 -25.73 10.06 -29.13
CA SER A 220 -25.89 9.90 -27.68
C SER A 220 -25.28 8.58 -27.16
N GLU A 221 -24.76 7.74 -28.05
CA GLU A 221 -24.10 6.49 -27.68
C GLU A 221 -22.80 6.75 -26.90
N PRO A 222 -22.59 6.13 -25.73
CA PRO A 222 -21.32 6.22 -25.00
C PRO A 222 -20.13 5.81 -25.87
N SER A 223 -19.03 6.54 -25.83
CA SER A 223 -17.77 6.16 -26.50
C SER A 223 -16.93 5.17 -25.70
N GLY A 224 -17.30 4.95 -24.43
CA GLY A 224 -16.55 4.17 -23.43
C GLY A 224 -15.86 5.03 -22.38
N LEU A 225 -15.49 6.27 -22.73
CA LEU A 225 -14.83 7.19 -21.79
C LEU A 225 -15.80 7.63 -20.68
N VAL A 226 -15.39 7.44 -19.43
CA VAL A 226 -16.09 7.89 -18.22
C VAL A 226 -15.14 8.70 -17.35
N GLN A 227 -15.61 9.83 -16.83
CA GLN A 227 -14.78 10.78 -16.07
C GLN A 227 -15.45 11.19 -14.76
N GLU A 228 -14.63 11.38 -13.72
CA GLU A 228 -15.01 11.81 -12.38
C GLU A 228 -16.14 10.94 -11.79
N THR A 229 -17.26 11.52 -11.35
CA THR A 229 -18.34 10.74 -10.72
C THR A 229 -18.95 9.67 -11.65
N ALA A 230 -18.80 9.81 -12.98
CA ALA A 230 -19.27 8.80 -13.94
C ALA A 230 -18.45 7.51 -13.93
N MET A 231 -17.20 7.54 -13.45
CA MET A 231 -16.35 6.34 -13.38
C MET A 231 -16.47 5.58 -12.05
N TYR A 232 -17.13 6.15 -11.03
CA TYR A 232 -17.13 5.57 -9.67
C TYR A 232 -17.78 4.20 -9.58
N SER A 233 -18.82 3.91 -10.36
CA SER A 233 -19.42 2.57 -10.39
C SER A 233 -18.45 1.53 -10.94
N PHE A 234 -17.68 1.87 -11.97
CA PHE A 234 -16.66 1.01 -12.56
C PHE A 234 -15.53 0.74 -11.56
N VAL A 235 -15.02 1.79 -10.91
CA VAL A 235 -13.97 1.66 -9.89
C VAL A 235 -14.45 0.88 -8.67
N GLY A 236 -15.66 1.14 -8.19
CA GLY A 236 -16.25 0.40 -7.06
C GLY A 236 -16.40 -1.09 -7.37
N HIS A 237 -16.91 -1.42 -8.56
CA HIS A 237 -17.03 -2.80 -9.02
C HIS A 237 -15.65 -3.46 -9.19
N MET A 238 -14.68 -2.75 -9.76
CA MET A 238 -13.29 -3.22 -9.87
C MET A 238 -12.72 -3.56 -8.50
N LEU A 239 -12.78 -2.65 -7.54
CA LEU A 239 -12.27 -2.89 -6.19
C LEU A 239 -12.97 -4.07 -5.51
N GLN A 240 -14.29 -4.21 -5.68
CA GLN A 240 -15.03 -5.36 -5.15
C GLN A 240 -14.52 -6.69 -5.73
N VAL A 241 -14.30 -6.76 -7.04
CA VAL A 241 -13.78 -7.97 -7.71
C VAL A 241 -12.36 -8.27 -7.23
N LEU A 242 -11.48 -7.28 -7.21
CA LEU A 242 -10.08 -7.44 -6.82
C LEU A 242 -9.93 -7.82 -5.34
N ASN A 243 -10.82 -7.34 -4.46
CA ASN A 243 -10.80 -7.68 -3.04
C ASN A 243 -10.97 -9.18 -2.78
N SER A 244 -11.60 -9.93 -3.68
CA SER A 244 -11.70 -11.40 -3.57
C SER A 244 -10.34 -12.12 -3.58
N LYS A 245 -9.29 -11.47 -4.10
CA LYS A 245 -7.91 -11.95 -4.16
C LYS A 245 -6.94 -11.08 -3.36
N GLN A 246 -7.44 -10.26 -2.43
CA GLN A 246 -6.65 -9.30 -1.66
C GLN A 246 -5.39 -9.91 -1.03
N ALA A 247 -5.49 -11.13 -0.48
CA ALA A 247 -4.37 -11.85 0.12
C ALA A 247 -3.28 -12.29 -0.87
N GLU A 248 -3.64 -12.58 -2.12
CA GLU A 248 -2.70 -12.93 -3.19
C GLU A 248 -1.97 -11.67 -3.68
N PHE A 249 -2.74 -10.61 -3.95
CA PHE A 249 -2.19 -9.32 -4.37
C PHE A 249 -1.31 -8.69 -3.30
N PHE A 250 -1.65 -8.87 -2.02
CA PHE A 250 -0.79 -8.47 -0.92
C PHE A 250 0.59 -9.14 -1.02
N ASP A 251 0.66 -10.45 -1.20
CA ASP A 251 1.94 -11.17 -1.32
C ASP A 251 2.76 -10.74 -2.54
N GLN A 252 2.10 -10.54 -3.69
CA GLN A 252 2.74 -10.03 -4.91
C GLN A 252 3.28 -8.62 -4.72
N THR A 253 2.56 -7.77 -3.99
CA THR A 253 2.99 -6.40 -3.70
C THR A 253 4.23 -6.40 -2.83
N GLN A 254 4.29 -7.25 -1.81
CA GLN A 254 5.48 -7.37 -0.98
C GLN A 254 6.70 -7.81 -1.80
N ASP A 255 6.52 -8.78 -2.71
CA ASP A 255 7.60 -9.22 -3.60
C ASP A 255 8.05 -8.09 -4.52
N PHE A 256 7.11 -7.32 -5.08
CA PHE A 256 7.38 -6.16 -5.92
C PHE A 256 8.22 -5.08 -5.19
N TYR A 257 7.92 -4.79 -3.92
CA TYR A 257 8.73 -3.84 -3.13
C TYR A 257 10.11 -4.44 -2.78
N ALA A 258 10.14 -5.71 -2.37
CA ALA A 258 11.36 -6.40 -1.97
C ALA A 258 12.36 -6.56 -3.12
N GLU A 259 11.90 -6.82 -4.35
CA GLU A 259 12.78 -6.90 -5.53
C GLU A 259 13.48 -5.57 -5.86
N LYS A 260 12.91 -4.44 -5.42
CA LYS A 260 13.53 -3.11 -5.53
C LYS A 260 14.40 -2.76 -4.32
N GLY A 261 14.57 -3.69 -3.38
CA GLY A 261 15.33 -3.50 -2.15
C GLY A 261 14.58 -2.70 -1.08
N ILE A 262 13.27 -2.47 -1.22
CA ILE A 262 12.46 -1.79 -0.22
C ILE A 262 12.07 -2.81 0.85
N THR A 263 12.57 -2.61 2.07
CA THR A 263 12.28 -3.49 3.22
C THR A 263 11.27 -2.88 4.17
N THR A 264 10.95 -1.59 4.01
CA THR A 264 9.89 -0.92 4.78
C THR A 264 9.15 0.06 3.87
N ALA A 265 7.83 0.01 3.89
CA ALA A 265 6.98 0.94 3.15
C ALA A 265 5.94 1.59 4.06
N GLN A 266 5.49 2.79 3.68
CA GLN A 266 4.28 3.38 4.25
C GLN A 266 3.05 3.05 3.41
N ASP A 267 1.89 2.99 4.06
CA ASP A 267 0.60 3.08 3.39
C ASP A 267 -0.11 4.35 3.87
N GLY A 268 -0.27 5.32 2.96
CA GLY A 268 -0.91 6.59 3.25
C GLY A 268 -2.41 6.55 2.97
N MET A 269 -3.21 7.18 3.84
CA MET A 269 -4.66 7.20 3.76
C MET A 269 -5.29 5.80 3.91
N THR A 270 -4.71 4.96 4.77
CA THR A 270 -5.24 3.62 5.03
C THR A 270 -6.60 3.72 5.72
N ASP A 271 -7.62 3.06 5.18
CA ASP A 271 -8.92 2.92 5.85
C ASP A 271 -8.90 1.82 6.92
N ARG A 272 -9.94 1.78 7.76
CA ARG A 272 -10.05 0.80 8.87
C ARG A 272 -10.16 -0.65 8.43
N GLU A 273 -10.66 -0.94 7.24
CA GLU A 273 -10.75 -2.32 6.73
C GLU A 273 -9.35 -2.79 6.34
N ALA A 274 -8.61 -1.97 5.59
CA ALA A 274 -7.22 -2.22 5.21
C ALA A 274 -6.30 -2.32 6.43
N ILE A 275 -6.43 -1.45 7.45
CA ILE A 275 -5.66 -1.58 8.71
C ILE A 275 -5.89 -2.95 9.36
N ARG A 276 -7.15 -3.39 9.47
CA ARG A 276 -7.49 -4.69 10.06
C ARG A 276 -6.96 -5.84 9.22
N PHE A 277 -7.05 -5.73 7.91
CA PHE A 277 -6.45 -6.69 6.99
C PHE A 277 -4.94 -6.78 7.20
N PHE A 278 -4.19 -5.68 7.15
CA PHE A 278 -2.74 -5.68 7.34
C PHE A 278 -2.32 -6.22 8.72
N GLN A 279 -3.01 -5.81 9.80
CA GLN A 279 -2.77 -6.38 11.13
C GLN A 279 -2.98 -7.89 11.16
N SER A 280 -4.04 -8.39 10.50
CA SER A 280 -4.30 -9.83 10.43
C SER A 280 -3.21 -10.60 9.66
N GLN A 281 -2.64 -9.99 8.60
CA GLN A 281 -1.53 -10.59 7.85
C GLN A 281 -0.24 -10.62 8.70
N ALA A 282 0.02 -9.54 9.44
CA ALA A 282 1.15 -9.46 10.37
C ALA A 282 1.03 -10.48 11.51
N ASP A 283 -0.17 -10.65 12.10
CA ASP A 283 -0.43 -11.64 13.15
C ASP A 283 -0.24 -13.09 12.66
N GLN A 284 -0.45 -13.33 11.37
CA GLN A 284 -0.17 -14.61 10.70
C GLN A 284 1.30 -14.78 10.29
N GLY A 285 2.15 -13.76 10.50
CA GLY A 285 3.57 -13.79 10.11
C GLY A 285 3.80 -13.73 8.60
N ARG A 286 2.87 -13.15 7.84
CA ARG A 286 2.93 -13.08 6.37
C ARG A 286 3.68 -11.88 5.81
N LEU A 287 4.12 -10.96 6.66
CA LEU A 287 4.89 -9.80 6.22
C LEU A 287 6.34 -10.21 5.84
N LYS A 288 6.69 -9.96 4.58
CA LYS A 288 8.04 -10.07 4.00
C LYS A 288 8.80 -8.75 4.11
N ILE A 289 8.07 -7.63 4.07
CA ILE A 289 8.57 -6.28 4.32
C ILE A 289 7.80 -5.67 5.49
N ASP A 290 8.38 -4.66 6.11
CA ASP A 290 7.71 -3.90 7.15
C ASP A 290 6.71 -2.89 6.56
N LEU A 291 5.53 -2.77 7.15
CA LEU A 291 4.45 -1.89 6.68
C LEU A 291 4.00 -0.93 7.77
N VAL A 292 4.00 0.37 7.43
CA VAL A 292 3.69 1.46 8.35
C VAL A 292 2.47 2.23 7.82
N SER A 293 1.30 2.03 8.43
CA SER A 293 0.07 2.71 8.01
C SER A 293 -0.09 4.09 8.62
N LEU A 294 -0.58 5.02 7.81
CA LEU A 294 -1.12 6.32 8.24
C LEU A 294 -2.62 6.33 7.94
N ALA A 295 -3.42 6.17 9.00
CA ALA A 295 -4.87 6.10 8.92
C ALA A 295 -5.46 7.35 8.25
N GLY A 296 -6.51 7.21 7.44
CA GLY A 296 -7.12 8.35 6.76
C GLY A 296 -7.76 9.35 7.71
N PHE A 297 -7.65 10.66 7.40
CA PHE A 297 -8.28 11.72 8.21
C PHE A 297 -9.82 11.66 8.17
N SER A 298 -10.40 11.10 7.11
CA SER A 298 -11.85 10.92 6.96
C SER A 298 -12.46 10.08 8.09
N GLU A 299 -11.68 9.20 8.70
CA GLU A 299 -12.11 8.33 9.79
C GLU A 299 -11.52 8.75 11.15
N LEU A 300 -10.93 9.94 11.27
CA LEU A 300 -10.19 10.36 12.46
C LEU A 300 -10.99 10.21 13.76
N GLU A 301 -12.23 10.70 13.81
CA GLU A 301 -13.05 10.58 15.01
C GLU A 301 -13.32 9.12 15.41
N SER A 302 -13.63 8.28 14.42
CA SER A 302 -13.88 6.86 14.63
C SER A 302 -12.61 6.14 15.10
N ASN A 303 -11.46 6.46 14.49
CA ASN A 303 -10.16 5.92 14.84
C ASN A 303 -9.73 6.29 16.26
N LEU A 304 -10.02 7.51 16.72
CA LEU A 304 -9.72 7.95 18.09
C LEU A 304 -10.62 7.30 19.15
N LYS A 305 -11.84 6.88 18.77
CA LYS A 305 -12.79 6.18 19.65
C LYS A 305 -12.57 4.67 19.67
N ASP A 306 -11.82 4.14 18.72
CA ASP A 306 -11.54 2.72 18.59
C ASP A 306 -10.42 2.29 19.57
N SER A 307 -10.81 1.64 20.66
CA SER A 307 -9.84 1.15 21.65
C SER A 307 -8.98 -0.01 21.14
N GLU A 308 -9.38 -0.69 20.07
CA GLU A 308 -8.61 -1.79 19.47
C GLU A 308 -7.49 -1.28 18.55
N LEU A 309 -7.65 -0.06 18.01
CA LEU A 309 -6.64 0.58 17.18
C LEU A 309 -5.47 1.12 18.05
N LYS A 310 -4.35 0.40 18.05
CA LYS A 310 -3.14 0.79 18.79
C LYS A 310 -2.18 1.58 17.90
N PHE A 311 -2.09 2.88 18.15
CA PHE A 311 -1.10 3.73 17.49
C PHE A 311 0.30 3.48 18.06
N LYS A 312 1.29 3.49 17.15
CA LYS A 312 2.73 3.36 17.42
C LYS A 312 3.15 2.01 18.03
N ASP A 313 2.22 1.07 18.16
CA ASP A 313 2.54 -0.30 18.56
C ASP A 313 3.03 -1.07 17.33
N TYR A 314 4.23 -1.65 17.44
CA TYR A 314 4.90 -2.33 16.35
C TYR A 314 4.89 -3.82 16.61
N LYS A 315 4.21 -4.57 15.76
CA LYS A 315 4.02 -6.01 15.93
C LYS A 315 4.17 -6.74 14.60
N ASN A 316 5.09 -7.70 14.56
CA ASN A 316 5.29 -8.62 13.44
C ASN A 316 5.43 -7.93 12.06
N GLY A 317 6.18 -6.83 12.00
CA GLY A 317 6.39 -6.08 10.75
C GLY A 317 5.36 -4.97 10.48
N PHE A 318 4.29 -4.85 11.28
CA PHE A 318 3.25 -3.84 11.07
C PHE A 318 3.14 -2.84 12.21
N LYS A 319 2.81 -1.59 11.88
CA LYS A 319 2.30 -0.60 12.84
C LYS A 319 1.35 0.40 12.20
N VAL A 320 0.41 0.92 12.99
CA VAL A 320 -0.33 2.14 12.67
C VAL A 320 0.41 3.33 13.30
N GLN A 321 1.06 4.16 12.50
CA GLN A 321 1.95 5.21 13.00
C GLN A 321 1.22 6.48 13.42
N GLY A 322 0.13 6.82 12.73
CA GLY A 322 -0.60 8.07 12.90
C GLY A 322 -1.70 8.24 11.86
N THR A 323 -2.08 9.49 11.59
CA THR A 323 -3.13 9.84 10.64
C THR A 323 -2.54 10.66 9.49
N LYS A 324 -2.92 10.34 8.27
CA LYS A 324 -2.65 11.12 7.06
C LYS A 324 -3.67 12.25 6.95
N ILE A 325 -3.21 13.49 7.06
CA ILE A 325 -4.03 14.70 6.83
C ILE A 325 -3.72 15.24 5.43
N ILE A 326 -4.76 15.68 4.72
CA ILE A 326 -4.65 16.40 3.45
C ILE A 326 -5.01 17.87 3.72
N ALA A 327 -4.11 18.79 3.37
CA ALA A 327 -4.35 20.23 3.49
C ALA A 327 -4.94 20.81 2.19
N ASP A 328 -4.43 20.38 1.04
CA ASP A 328 -4.80 20.84 -0.29
C ASP A 328 -4.63 19.72 -1.33
N GLY A 329 -4.85 20.04 -2.62
CA GLY A 329 -4.72 19.09 -3.72
C GLY A 329 -3.30 18.96 -4.28
N SER A 330 -3.19 18.72 -5.58
CA SER A 330 -1.91 18.53 -6.25
C SER A 330 -1.58 19.68 -7.22
N PRO A 331 -0.29 20.02 -7.40
CA PRO A 331 0.12 20.96 -8.44
C PRO A 331 -0.27 20.50 -9.85
N GLN A 332 -0.19 19.19 -10.12
CA GLN A 332 -0.49 18.59 -11.42
C GLN A 332 -1.99 18.71 -11.77
N GLY A 333 -2.86 18.44 -10.80
CA GLY A 333 -4.31 18.61 -10.92
C GLY A 333 -4.77 20.06 -10.83
N LYS A 334 -3.86 21.01 -10.58
CA LYS A 334 -4.14 22.44 -10.35
C LYS A 334 -5.10 22.69 -9.17
N THR A 335 -5.00 21.86 -8.14
CA THR A 335 -5.84 21.89 -6.93
C THR A 335 -5.04 22.16 -5.65
N ALA A 336 -3.71 22.25 -5.74
CA ALA A 336 -2.86 22.68 -4.63
C ALA A 336 -3.03 24.18 -4.36
N TYR A 337 -2.94 24.57 -3.09
CA TYR A 337 -3.07 25.95 -2.65
C TYR A 337 -1.75 26.69 -2.88
N PHE A 338 -1.77 27.69 -3.76
CA PHE A 338 -0.66 28.61 -3.97
C PHE A 338 -1.05 30.01 -3.49
N THR A 339 -0.08 30.75 -2.96
CA THR A 339 -0.28 32.16 -2.56
C THR A 339 -0.45 33.10 -3.77
N GLN A 340 -0.18 32.61 -4.97
CA GLN A 340 -0.38 33.29 -6.25
C GLN A 340 -1.10 32.36 -7.23
N PRO A 341 -1.84 32.89 -8.20
CA PRO A 341 -2.53 32.06 -9.20
C PRO A 341 -1.56 31.20 -10.02
N TYR A 342 -2.06 30.05 -10.50
CA TYR A 342 -1.35 29.25 -11.50
C TYR A 342 -1.09 30.07 -12.77
N LEU A 343 0.13 29.95 -13.33
CA LEU A 343 0.53 30.67 -14.55
C LEU A 343 -0.19 30.18 -15.83
N GLY A 344 -0.89 29.04 -15.78
CA GLY A 344 -1.61 28.45 -16.91
C GLY A 344 -3.12 28.40 -16.68
N ARG A 345 -3.88 28.20 -17.76
CA ARG A 345 -5.35 28.06 -17.71
C ARG A 345 -5.74 26.92 -16.77
N VAL A 346 -6.51 27.23 -15.73
CA VAL A 346 -7.24 26.24 -14.92
C VAL A 346 -8.56 25.97 -15.65
N LEU A 347 -8.84 24.72 -16.01
CA LEU A 347 -10.13 24.37 -16.61
C LEU A 347 -11.18 24.50 -15.49
N ASN A 348 -12.25 25.26 -15.78
CA ASN A 348 -13.24 25.74 -14.83
C ASN A 348 -13.72 24.65 -13.85
N LEU A 349 -13.21 24.67 -12.62
CA LEU A 349 -14.01 24.30 -11.45
C LEU A 349 -14.97 25.46 -11.23
N THR A 350 -16.20 25.30 -11.69
CA THR A 350 -17.28 26.23 -11.35
C THR A 350 -17.57 26.06 -9.87
N TYR A 351 -16.92 26.86 -9.02
CA TYR A 351 -17.46 27.11 -7.68
C TYR A 351 -18.63 28.07 -7.87
N SER A 352 -19.85 27.57 -7.73
CA SER A 352 -21.00 28.42 -7.45
C SER A 352 -20.75 29.14 -6.12
N GLU A 353 -20.81 30.48 -6.14
CA GLU A 353 -20.86 31.31 -4.93
C GLU A 353 -22.08 31.01 -4.06
#